data_AF-A0A9C7EJI3-F1
#
_entry.id   AF-A0A9C7EJI3-F1
#
_cell.length_a   1.000
_cell.length_b   1.000
_cell.length_c   1.000
_cell.angle_alpha   90.00
_cell.angle_beta   90.00
_cell.angle_gamma   90.00
#
_symmetry.space_group_name_H-M   'P 1'
#
loop_
_entity.id
_entity.type
_entity.pdbx_description
1 polymer ?
#
loop_
_entity_poly.entity_id
_entity_poly.type
_entity_poly.pdbx_seq_one_letter_code
_entity_poly.pdbx_strand_id
1 'polypeptide(L)'
;MYQLKVGEPFSVRLPSGEEKVYFELAEGGGFYWIVGLPKMTESEIEVLKRKPIKFYTIQEQGFVYLLARIGYMEFELHFNPALYAYAPDRLAFLTKSNMVTLVGVDSETNIVRVLRYFNLPLRLWDKLQASWQVVLREGGKVYDDWVETLRSFSLDDLYRRAEYVGRGGED
;
A
#
# COMPACT_ATOMS: atom_id res chain seq x y z
N MET A 1 -8.27 19.16 2.85
CA MET A 1 -8.58 17.81 2.36
C MET A 1 -9.07 17.95 0.92
N TYR A 2 -8.23 17.67 -0.07
CA TYR A 2 -8.65 17.65 -1.47
C TYR A 2 -9.57 16.45 -1.70
N GLN A 3 -10.77 16.68 -2.26
CA GLN A 3 -11.65 15.58 -2.66
C GLN A 3 -11.11 14.97 -3.95
N LEU A 4 -10.53 13.78 -3.87
CA LEU A 4 -10.22 12.98 -5.05
C LEU A 4 -11.53 12.53 -5.72
N LYS A 5 -11.60 12.65 -7.04
CA LYS A 5 -12.77 12.22 -7.83
C LYS A 5 -12.32 11.48 -9.09
N VAL A 6 -13.07 10.44 -9.45
CA VAL A 6 -12.87 9.72 -10.71
C VAL A 6 -13.17 10.66 -11.87
N GLY A 7 -12.30 10.64 -12.89
CA GLY A 7 -12.37 11.52 -14.06
C GLY A 7 -11.61 12.84 -13.89
N GLU A 8 -11.12 13.15 -12.69
CA GLU A 8 -10.31 14.35 -12.44
C GLU A 8 -8.80 14.03 -12.41
N PRO A 9 -7.93 15.02 -12.69
CA PRO A 9 -6.50 14.85 -12.54
C PRO A 9 -6.11 14.48 -11.11
N PHE A 10 -5.18 13.55 -10.96
CA PHE A 10 -4.59 13.25 -9.66
C PHE A 10 -3.70 14.42 -9.22
N SER A 11 -3.82 14.85 -7.96
CA SER A 11 -3.15 16.06 -7.46
C SER A 11 -1.63 15.98 -7.47
N VAL A 12 -1.08 14.76 -7.41
CA VAL A 12 0.35 14.49 -7.56
C VAL A 12 0.57 13.93 -8.95
N ARG A 13 1.52 14.49 -9.71
CA ARG A 13 1.84 13.98 -11.04
C ARG A 13 2.70 12.73 -10.89
N LEU A 14 2.17 11.59 -11.34
CA LEU A 14 2.95 10.36 -11.42
C LEU A 14 3.94 10.42 -12.59
N PRO A 15 5.07 9.69 -12.53
CA PRO A 15 5.95 9.51 -13.68
C PRO A 15 5.17 8.98 -14.88
N SER A 16 5.24 9.72 -15.99
CA SER A 16 4.41 9.47 -17.18
C SER A 16 4.79 8.15 -17.83
N GLY A 17 3.79 7.28 -18.08
CA GLY A 17 3.99 6.05 -18.84
C GLY A 17 4.59 4.88 -18.05
N GLU A 18 4.80 5.03 -16.74
CA GLU A 18 5.34 3.97 -15.89
C GLU A 18 4.26 3.36 -15.00
N GLU A 19 4.44 2.07 -14.69
CA GLU A 19 3.75 1.43 -13.58
C GLU A 19 4.39 1.86 -12.26
N LYS A 20 3.57 2.33 -11.32
CA LYS A 20 4.01 2.74 -9.97
C LYS A 20 2.98 2.36 -8.92
N VAL A 21 3.48 1.97 -7.76
CA VAL A 21 2.67 1.67 -6.59
C VAL A 21 3.21 2.45 -5.40
N TYR A 22 2.33 3.14 -4.69
CA TYR A 22 2.66 3.83 -3.45
C TYR A 22 1.69 3.40 -2.37
N PHE A 23 2.21 3.21 -1.15
CA PHE A 23 1.40 3.04 0.04
C PHE A 23 1.84 4.11 1.03
N GLU A 24 0.96 5.04 1.37
CA GLU A 24 1.32 6.28 2.06
C GLU A 24 0.34 6.58 3.20
N LEU A 25 0.84 7.21 4.26
CA LEU A 25 -0.01 7.66 5.37
C LEU A 25 -0.86 8.86 4.94
N ALA A 26 -2.18 8.77 5.11
CA ALA A 26 -3.08 9.87 4.83
C ALA A 26 -3.11 10.91 5.97
N GLU A 27 -3.26 12.19 5.61
CA GLU A 27 -3.50 13.24 6.59
C GLU A 27 -4.79 12.98 7.38
N GLY A 28 -4.69 13.00 8.71
CA GLY A 28 -5.81 12.71 9.60
C GLY A 28 -6.00 11.24 9.97
N GLY A 29 -5.19 10.33 9.40
CA GLY A 29 -5.20 8.89 9.66
C GLY A 29 -5.66 8.05 8.47
N GLY A 30 -5.32 6.76 8.47
CA GLY A 30 -5.57 5.84 7.36
C GLY A 30 -4.49 5.92 6.27
N PHE A 31 -4.70 5.25 5.15
CA PHE A 31 -3.67 5.08 4.12
C PHE A 31 -4.19 5.36 2.71
N TYR A 32 -3.31 5.85 1.85
CA TYR A 32 -3.50 5.84 0.42
C TYR A 32 -2.74 4.67 -0.18
N TRP A 33 -3.43 3.91 -1.04
CA TRP A 33 -2.80 2.96 -1.94
C TRP A 33 -2.97 3.47 -3.36
N ILE A 34 -1.92 4.04 -3.93
CA ILE A 34 -1.96 4.64 -5.26
C ILE A 34 -1.36 3.64 -6.25
N VAL A 35 -2.10 3.34 -7.31
CA VAL A 35 -1.69 2.44 -8.40
C VAL A 35 -1.73 3.24 -9.70
N GLY A 36 -0.56 3.59 -10.21
CA GLY A 36 -0.38 4.21 -11.52
C GLY A 36 -0.15 3.14 -12.58
N LEU A 37 -1.02 3.03 -13.59
CA LEU A 37 -0.84 2.14 -14.74
C LEU A 37 -0.87 2.94 -16.04
N PRO A 38 0.07 2.74 -16.97
CA PRO A 38 0.06 3.42 -18.26
C PRO A 38 -1.08 2.88 -19.13
N LYS A 39 -1.86 3.76 -19.77
CA LYS A 39 -3.01 3.40 -20.62
C LYS A 39 -3.96 2.41 -19.94
N MET A 40 -4.36 2.73 -18.70
CA MET A 40 -5.14 1.83 -17.86
C MET A 40 -6.40 1.34 -18.61
N THR A 41 -6.45 0.04 -18.83
CA THR A 41 -7.49 -0.65 -19.59
C THR A 41 -8.77 -0.82 -18.76
N GLU A 42 -9.91 -1.04 -19.42
CA GLU A 42 -11.17 -1.33 -18.73
C GLU A 42 -11.11 -2.61 -17.89
N SER A 43 -10.32 -3.61 -18.32
CA SER A 43 -10.09 -4.83 -17.52
C SER A 43 -9.39 -4.52 -16.20
N GLU A 44 -8.35 -3.70 -16.23
CA GLU A 44 -7.59 -3.28 -15.05
C GLU A 44 -8.46 -2.43 -14.12
N ILE A 45 -9.24 -1.51 -14.67
CA ILE A 45 -10.21 -0.69 -13.94
C ILE A 45 -11.22 -1.58 -13.20
N GLU A 46 -11.81 -2.57 -13.89
CA GLU A 46 -12.78 -3.48 -13.28
C GLU A 46 -12.16 -4.38 -12.21
N VAL A 47 -10.90 -4.81 -12.40
CA VAL A 47 -10.16 -5.57 -11.39
C VAL A 47 -9.99 -4.75 -10.11
N LEU A 48 -9.44 -3.54 -10.21
CA LEU A 48 -9.21 -2.65 -9.06
C LEU A 48 -10.53 -2.28 -8.36
N LYS A 49 -11.60 -2.03 -9.13
CA LYS A 49 -12.92 -1.67 -8.59
C LYS A 49 -13.59 -2.81 -7.84
N ARG A 50 -13.59 -4.03 -8.39
CA ARG A 50 -14.53 -5.08 -7.95
C ARG A 50 -13.90 -6.32 -7.35
N LYS A 51 -12.66 -6.67 -7.72
CA LYS A 51 -12.10 -7.96 -7.29
C LYS A 51 -11.72 -7.92 -5.80
N PRO A 52 -11.78 -9.06 -5.08
CA PRO A 52 -11.32 -9.14 -3.71
C PRO A 52 -9.86 -8.73 -3.61
N ILE A 53 -9.54 -7.94 -2.58
CA ILE A 53 -8.19 -7.54 -2.24
C ILE A 53 -7.68 -8.56 -1.21
N LYS A 54 -6.60 -9.27 -1.51
CA LYS A 54 -6.00 -10.27 -0.62
C LYS A 54 -4.65 -9.76 -0.15
N PHE A 55 -4.39 -9.85 1.14
CA PHE A 55 -3.11 -9.43 1.72
C PHE A 55 -2.27 -10.62 2.14
N TYR A 56 -0.96 -10.46 1.96
CA TYR A 56 0.04 -11.43 2.38
C TYR A 56 1.21 -10.70 3.05
N THR A 57 1.89 -11.37 3.97
CA THR A 57 3.03 -10.80 4.67
C THR A 57 4.21 -11.76 4.73
N ILE A 58 5.41 -11.24 4.56
CA ILE A 58 6.64 -11.91 5.02
C ILE A 58 7.05 -11.23 6.32
N GLN A 59 7.33 -12.01 7.36
CA GLN A 59 7.66 -11.49 8.67
C GLN A 59 8.98 -12.09 9.17
N GLU A 60 9.97 -11.23 9.40
CA GLU A 60 11.30 -11.62 9.89
C GLU A 60 11.81 -10.57 10.87
N GLN A 61 12.43 -11.00 11.97
CA GLN A 61 13.02 -10.10 12.98
C GLN A 61 12.06 -9.01 13.53
N GLY A 62 10.75 -9.26 13.46
CA GLY A 62 9.72 -8.29 13.86
C GLY A 62 9.36 -7.27 12.77
N PHE A 63 10.03 -7.27 11.62
CA PHE A 63 9.64 -6.49 10.45
C PHE A 63 8.57 -7.22 9.63
N VAL A 64 7.73 -6.44 8.95
CA VAL A 64 6.68 -6.95 8.05
C VAL A 64 6.89 -6.37 6.66
N TYR A 65 6.89 -7.26 5.67
CA TYR A 65 6.85 -6.94 4.25
C TYR A 65 5.45 -7.21 3.73
N LEU A 66 4.82 -6.21 3.12
CA LEU A 66 3.42 -6.27 2.74
C LEU A 66 3.27 -6.52 1.23
N LEU A 67 2.53 -7.56 0.89
CA LEU A 67 2.11 -7.88 -0.47
C LEU A 67 0.59 -7.84 -0.55
N ALA A 68 0.07 -7.47 -1.72
CA ALA A 68 -1.36 -7.48 -1.98
C ALA A 68 -1.70 -7.96 -3.39
N ARG A 69 -2.75 -8.75 -3.51
CA ARG A 69 -3.27 -9.24 -4.79
C ARG A 69 -4.71 -8.77 -5.02
N ILE A 70 -4.99 -8.25 -6.20
CA ILE A 70 -6.34 -7.90 -6.66
C ILE A 70 -6.58 -8.59 -8.01
N GLY A 71 -7.42 -9.63 -8.03
CA GLY A 71 -7.60 -10.43 -9.24
C GLY A 71 -6.28 -11.08 -9.69
N TYR A 72 -5.81 -10.73 -10.90
CA TYR A 72 -4.52 -11.19 -11.46
C TYR A 72 -3.36 -10.24 -11.15
N MET A 73 -3.62 -9.06 -10.58
CA MET A 73 -2.58 -8.07 -10.28
C MET A 73 -1.96 -8.34 -8.93
N GLU A 74 -0.65 -8.18 -8.86
CA GLU A 74 0.17 -8.41 -7.68
C GLU A 74 0.98 -7.17 -7.38
N PHE A 75 1.01 -6.79 -6.10
CA PHE A 75 1.60 -5.54 -5.67
C PHE A 75 2.49 -5.75 -4.46
N GLU A 76 3.61 -5.04 -4.45
CA GLU A 76 4.46 -4.84 -3.28
C GLU A 76 4.09 -3.49 -2.67
N LEU A 77 3.69 -3.49 -1.40
CA LEU A 77 3.24 -2.29 -0.69
C LEU A 77 4.32 -1.87 0.31
N HIS A 78 5.39 -1.27 -0.20
CA HIS A 78 6.45 -0.77 0.65
C HIS A 78 5.96 0.43 1.48
N PHE A 79 6.16 0.36 2.79
CA PHE A 79 5.76 1.40 3.74
C PHE A 79 6.75 1.50 4.89
N ASN A 80 7.54 2.58 4.93
CA ASN A 80 8.49 2.84 6.01
C ASN A 80 7.88 3.84 7.03
N PRO A 81 7.45 3.39 8.23
CA PRO A 81 6.84 4.27 9.23
C PRO A 81 7.81 5.33 9.78
N ALA A 82 9.13 5.12 9.70
CA ALA A 82 10.12 6.05 10.19
C ALA A 82 10.12 7.38 9.40
N LEU A 83 9.64 7.37 8.16
CA LEU A 83 9.49 8.59 7.35
C LEU A 83 8.49 9.59 7.95
N TYR A 84 7.58 9.12 8.81
CA TYR A 84 6.55 9.94 9.45
C TYR A 84 6.85 10.24 10.92
N ALA A 85 7.95 9.72 11.47
CA ALA A 85 8.31 9.85 12.87
C ALA A 85 8.75 11.27 13.29
N TYR A 86 9.12 12.12 12.34
CA TYR A 86 9.62 13.47 12.58
C TYR A 86 8.54 14.48 13.01
N ALA A 87 7.26 14.15 12.82
CA ALA A 87 6.13 14.99 13.20
C ALA A 87 5.24 14.27 14.22
N PRO A 88 5.11 14.76 15.46
CA PRO A 88 4.32 14.09 16.52
C PRO A 88 2.89 13.76 16.10
N ASP A 89 2.23 14.66 15.36
CA ASP A 89 0.86 14.44 14.86
C ASP A 89 0.78 13.30 13.84
N ARG A 90 1.82 13.12 13.01
CA ARG A 90 1.87 12.05 12.01
C ARG A 90 2.12 10.68 12.64
N LEU A 91 2.92 10.63 13.70
CA LEU A 91 3.08 9.41 14.48
C LEU A 91 1.74 8.96 15.09
N ALA A 92 0.92 9.89 15.59
CA ALA A 92 -0.41 9.57 16.09
C ALA A 92 -1.37 9.09 14.98
N PHE A 93 -1.20 9.56 13.74
CA PHE A 93 -2.02 9.12 12.60
C PHE A 93 -1.74 7.69 12.17
N LEU A 94 -0.50 7.19 12.35
CA LEU A 94 -0.10 5.84 11.97
C LEU A 94 -1.03 4.76 12.55
N THR A 95 -1.51 4.93 13.78
CA THR A 95 -2.34 3.93 14.47
C THR A 95 -3.81 4.31 14.58
N LYS A 96 -4.21 5.44 13.99
CA LYS A 96 -5.54 6.02 14.22
C LYS A 96 -6.66 5.34 13.44
N SER A 97 -6.36 4.82 12.24
CA SER A 97 -7.34 4.20 11.36
C SER A 97 -6.66 3.18 10.46
N ASN A 98 -7.30 2.04 10.28
CA ASN A 98 -6.90 0.99 9.33
C ASN A 98 -7.58 1.14 7.96
N MET A 99 -8.28 2.27 7.71
CA MET A 99 -8.93 2.54 6.44
C MET A 99 -7.91 2.84 5.34
N VAL A 100 -8.14 2.28 4.16
CA VAL A 100 -7.34 2.48 2.96
C VAL A 100 -8.21 3.08 1.86
N THR A 101 -7.69 4.11 1.21
CA THR A 101 -8.21 4.65 -0.05
C THR A 101 -7.32 4.16 -1.19
N LEU A 102 -7.81 3.19 -1.96
CA LEU A 102 -7.20 2.76 -3.22
C LEU A 102 -7.53 3.77 -4.31
N VAL A 103 -6.50 4.29 -4.98
CA VAL A 103 -6.58 5.26 -6.07
C VAL A 103 -5.90 4.67 -7.30
N GLY A 104 -6.68 4.29 -8.30
CA GLY A 104 -6.15 3.89 -9.61
C GLY A 104 -6.03 5.10 -10.51
N VAL A 105 -4.82 5.39 -11.00
CA VAL A 105 -4.50 6.53 -11.85
C VAL A 105 -3.97 6.02 -13.18
N ASP A 106 -4.51 6.53 -14.28
CA ASP A 106 -3.91 6.35 -15.59
C ASP A 106 -2.63 7.22 -15.63
N SER A 107 -1.44 6.60 -15.59
CA SER A 107 -0.19 7.34 -15.43
C SER A 107 0.24 8.11 -16.68
N GLU A 108 -0.36 7.86 -17.85
CA GLU A 108 -0.09 8.63 -19.07
C GLU A 108 -0.89 9.94 -19.08
N THR A 109 -2.15 9.88 -18.69
CA THR A 109 -3.05 11.06 -18.65
C THR A 109 -3.08 11.75 -17.30
N ASN A 110 -2.56 11.10 -16.26
CA ASN A 110 -2.66 11.48 -14.85
C ASN A 110 -4.12 11.62 -14.36
N ILE A 111 -5.06 10.89 -14.96
CA ILE A 111 -6.49 10.92 -14.60
C ILE A 111 -6.80 9.80 -13.62
N VAL A 112 -7.53 10.12 -12.55
CA VAL A 112 -8.04 9.12 -11.61
C VAL A 112 -9.13 8.29 -12.30
N ARG A 113 -8.92 6.98 -12.42
CA ARG A 113 -9.86 6.02 -13.04
C ARG A 113 -10.61 5.18 -12.01
N VAL A 114 -10.03 5.00 -10.82
CA VAL A 114 -10.58 4.17 -9.73
C VAL A 114 -10.42 4.87 -8.40
N LEU A 115 -11.50 4.85 -7.61
CA LEU A 115 -11.48 5.13 -6.18
C LEU A 115 -12.21 4.01 -5.46
N ARG A 116 -11.58 3.43 -4.45
CA ARG A 116 -12.18 2.38 -3.63
C ARG A 116 -11.72 2.50 -2.18
N TYR A 117 -12.66 2.37 -1.26
CA TYR A 117 -12.41 2.44 0.17
C TYR A 117 -12.60 1.06 0.79
N PHE A 118 -11.74 0.69 1.72
CA PHE A 118 -11.85 -0.56 2.49
C PHE A 118 -10.98 -0.47 3.74
N ASN A 119 -11.15 -1.39 4.68
CA ASN A 119 -10.28 -1.51 5.85
C ASN A 119 -9.26 -2.63 5.66
N LEU A 120 -8.04 -2.43 6.16
CA LEU A 120 -7.11 -3.55 6.32
C LEU A 120 -7.72 -4.60 7.26
N PRO A 121 -7.57 -5.91 6.97
CA PRO A 121 -7.96 -6.96 7.90
C PRO A 121 -7.32 -6.72 9.27
N LEU A 122 -8.06 -6.92 10.37
CA LEU A 122 -7.55 -6.65 11.73
C LEU A 122 -6.26 -7.40 12.03
N ARG A 123 -6.17 -8.67 11.58
CA ARG A 123 -4.95 -9.46 11.71
C ARG A 123 -3.73 -8.84 11.04
N LEU A 124 -3.91 -8.22 9.87
CA LEU A 124 -2.85 -7.47 9.20
C LEU A 124 -2.54 -6.18 9.95
N TRP A 125 -3.57 -5.47 10.39
CA TRP A 125 -3.42 -4.23 11.13
C TRP A 125 -2.57 -4.40 12.39
N ASP A 126 -2.85 -5.42 13.20
CA ASP A 126 -2.09 -5.72 14.41
C ASP A 126 -0.62 -6.05 14.10
N LYS A 127 -0.38 -6.84 13.04
CA LYS A 127 0.98 -7.16 12.56
C LYS A 127 1.76 -5.91 12.15
N LEU A 128 1.12 -5.01 11.41
CA LEU A 128 1.74 -3.76 10.98
C LEU A 128 2.05 -2.85 12.17
N GLN A 129 1.10 -2.68 13.10
CA GLN A 129 1.33 -1.87 14.31
C GLN A 129 2.51 -2.40 15.13
N ALA A 130 2.57 -3.71 15.36
CA ALA A 130 3.69 -4.33 16.06
C ALA A 130 5.01 -4.12 15.30
N SER A 131 5.01 -4.32 13.99
CA SER A 131 6.19 -4.11 13.15
C SER A 131 6.67 -2.65 13.17
N TRP A 132 5.77 -1.68 13.15
CA TRP A 132 6.15 -0.28 13.16
C TRP A 132 6.84 0.14 14.43
N GLN A 133 6.44 -0.41 15.59
CA GLN A 133 7.18 -0.18 16.84
C GLN A 133 8.62 -0.68 16.75
N VAL A 134 8.86 -1.80 16.07
CA VAL A 134 10.22 -2.31 15.82
C VAL A 134 10.96 -1.38 14.87
N VAL A 135 10.38 -0.99 13.73
CA VAL A 135 11.04 -0.09 12.77
C VAL A 135 11.38 1.26 13.40
N LEU A 136 10.49 1.83 14.22
CA LEU A 136 10.74 3.10 14.90
C LEU A 136 11.87 3.00 15.95
N ARG A 137 12.09 1.81 16.53
CA ARG A 137 13.15 1.56 17.49
C ARG A 137 14.50 1.26 16.84
N GLU A 138 14.51 0.37 15.85
CA GLU A 138 15.74 -0.07 15.17
C GLU A 138 16.21 0.91 14.07
N GLY A 139 15.29 1.73 13.56
CA GLY A 139 15.55 2.77 12.56
C GLY A 139 15.08 2.40 11.16
N GLY A 140 14.55 3.40 10.44
CA GLY A 140 14.00 3.24 9.08
C GLY A 140 14.99 2.68 8.06
N LYS A 141 16.28 3.02 8.19
CA LYS A 141 17.31 2.50 7.28
C LYS A 141 17.51 0.98 7.43
N VAL A 142 17.44 0.45 8.65
CA VAL A 142 17.58 -1.00 8.90
C VAL A 142 16.42 -1.76 8.25
N TYR A 143 15.21 -1.19 8.34
CA TYR A 143 14.03 -1.73 7.65
C TYR A 143 14.18 -1.70 6.13
N ASP A 144 14.61 -0.58 5.56
CA ASP A 144 14.81 -0.46 4.11
C ASP A 144 15.89 -1.42 3.61
N ASP A 145 17.02 -1.53 4.32
CA ASP A 145 18.08 -2.47 3.99
C ASP A 145 17.57 -3.93 4.01
N TRP A 146 16.70 -4.29 4.97
CA TRP A 146 16.03 -5.59 5.01
C TRP A 146 15.07 -5.78 3.81
N VAL A 147 14.27 -4.78 3.47
CA VAL A 147 13.39 -4.81 2.28
C VAL A 147 14.20 -5.03 1.00
N GLU A 148 15.35 -4.38 0.86
CA GLU A 148 16.22 -4.57 -0.30
C GLU A 148 16.75 -6.01 -0.40
N THR A 149 16.96 -6.71 0.72
CA THR A 149 17.29 -8.14 0.67
C THR A 149 16.16 -8.98 0.08
N LEU A 150 14.90 -8.61 0.35
CA LEU A 150 13.73 -9.30 -0.19
C LEU A 150 13.54 -9.00 -1.68
N ARG A 151 13.87 -7.79 -2.13
CA ARG A 151 13.80 -7.39 -3.55
C ARG A 151 14.78 -8.13 -4.46
N SER A 152 15.71 -8.89 -3.91
CA SER A 152 16.53 -9.84 -4.69
C SER A 152 15.75 -11.06 -5.18
N PHE A 153 14.58 -11.36 -4.61
CA PHE A 153 13.71 -12.44 -5.01
C PHE A 153 12.72 -11.99 -6.09
N SER A 154 12.27 -12.92 -6.93
CA SER A 154 11.16 -12.65 -7.85
C SER A 154 9.85 -12.43 -7.08
N LEU A 155 8.89 -11.72 -7.68
CA LEU A 155 7.59 -11.52 -7.05
C LEU A 155 6.89 -12.87 -6.72
N ASP A 156 6.99 -13.84 -7.63
CA ASP A 156 6.47 -15.21 -7.41
C ASP A 156 7.12 -15.89 -6.19
N ASP A 157 8.45 -15.75 -6.03
CA ASP A 157 9.16 -16.25 -4.86
C ASP A 157 8.69 -15.58 -3.57
N LEU A 158 8.46 -14.28 -3.60
CA LEU A 158 7.94 -13.54 -2.44
C LEU A 158 6.53 -14.04 -2.07
N TYR A 159 5.63 -14.24 -3.04
CA TYR A 159 4.30 -14.80 -2.77
C TYR A 159 4.34 -16.24 -2.26
N ARG A 160 5.31 -17.06 -2.70
CA ARG A 160 5.49 -18.42 -2.16
C ARG A 160 5.93 -18.42 -0.70
N ARG A 161 6.67 -17.40 -0.28
CA ARG A 161 7.16 -17.24 1.11
C ARG A 161 6.16 -16.54 2.02
N ALA A 162 5.25 -15.76 1.45
CA ALA A 162 4.34 -14.92 2.20
C ALA A 162 3.18 -15.71 2.83
N GLU A 163 2.82 -15.32 4.05
CA GLU A 163 1.64 -15.81 4.76
C GLU A 163 0.41 -15.01 4.32
N TYR A 164 -0.69 -15.68 3.95
CA TYR A 164 -1.98 -15.01 3.74
C TYR A 164 -2.56 -14.51 5.07
N VAL A 165 -2.94 -13.22 5.13
CA VAL A 165 -3.38 -12.57 6.38
C VAL A 165 -4.82 -12.05 6.36
N GLY A 166 -5.52 -12.10 5.22
CA GLY A 166 -6.94 -11.76 5.13
C GLY A 166 -7.32 -10.98 3.87
N ARG A 167 -8.59 -10.61 3.74
CA ARG A 167 -9.08 -9.74 2.65
C ARG A 167 -9.41 -8.33 3.12
N GLY A 168 -9.19 -7.35 2.25
CA GLY A 168 -9.62 -5.98 2.50
C GLY A 168 -11.13 -5.90 2.67
N GLY A 169 -11.58 -5.27 3.75
CA GLY A 169 -12.99 -5.16 4.13
C GLY A 169 -13.55 -6.38 4.88
N GLU A 170 -12.71 -7.33 5.31
CA GLU A 170 -13.08 -8.32 6.32
C GLU A 170 -12.79 -7.75 7.72
N ASP A 171 -13.78 -7.85 8.62
CA ASP A 171 -13.66 -7.52 10.05
C ASP A 171 -13.11 -8.71 10.84
#